data_AF-A0A7V9GI56-F1
#
_entry.id   AF-A0A7V9GI56-F1
#
_cell.length_a   1.000
_cell.length_b   1.000
_cell.length_c   1.000
_cell.angle_alpha   90.00
_cell.angle_beta   90.00
_cell.angle_gamma   90.00
#
_symmetry.space_group_name_H-M   'P 1'
#
loop_
_entity.id
_entity.type
_entity.pdbx_description
1 polymer ?
#
loop_
_entity_poly.entity_id
_entity_poly.type
_entity_poly.pdbx_seq_one_letter_code
_entity_poly.pdbx_strand_id
1 'polypeptide(L)'
;SCGMMINGRAHGPQAGTAACQLHMRQFADGDTITIEPWRAAAFPVVKDLVVNRSALDRIVEAGGYISVNTGAAPEANLTPVPKDVVDAAFDAAACIGCGACVAACPNSAAQLFTSAKYSALSLMPQGQPERYKRAEAMVDTMEEYFGSCSNHGECKEACPKSISLDYIAIMNRDYIKAKRKNRRLAGQR
;
A
#
# COMPACT_ATOMS: atom_id res chain seq x y z
N SER A 1 -8.30 8.10 -8.17
CA SER A 1 -9.13 9.10 -8.88
C SER A 1 -8.33 9.73 -10.01
N CYS A 2 -7.43 10.68 -9.77
CA CYS A 2 -6.57 11.32 -10.81
C CYS A 2 -5.30 10.52 -11.19
N GLY A 3 -5.33 9.20 -11.09
CA GLY A 3 -4.13 8.39 -11.34
C GLY A 3 -3.82 8.24 -12.82
N MET A 4 -2.65 8.70 -13.27
CA MET A 4 -2.19 8.60 -14.65
C MET A 4 -0.67 8.75 -14.75
N MET A 5 -0.09 8.18 -15.81
CA MET A 5 1.30 8.40 -16.19
C MET A 5 1.40 9.74 -16.92
N ILE A 6 2.43 10.52 -16.61
CA ILE A 6 2.72 11.80 -17.26
C ILE A 6 4.19 11.79 -17.65
N ASN A 7 4.48 11.86 -18.95
CA ASN A 7 5.82 11.71 -19.54
C ASN A 7 6.54 10.45 -19.03
N GLY A 8 5.81 9.32 -19.00
CA GLY A 8 6.33 8.03 -18.53
C GLY A 8 6.52 7.88 -17.02
N ARG A 9 6.20 8.91 -16.21
CA ARG A 9 6.34 8.89 -14.74
C ARG A 9 4.97 8.86 -14.08
N ALA A 10 4.80 8.01 -13.07
CA ALA A 10 3.54 7.95 -12.33
C ALA A 10 3.31 9.26 -11.57
N HIS A 11 2.16 9.91 -11.79
CA HIS A 11 1.85 11.27 -11.31
C HIS A 11 2.76 12.40 -11.82
N GLY A 12 3.67 12.12 -12.76
CA GLY A 12 4.54 13.12 -13.37
C GLY A 12 5.87 13.36 -12.65
N PRO A 13 6.58 14.44 -13.01
CA PRO A 13 7.98 14.63 -12.63
C PRO A 13 8.19 15.17 -11.22
N GLN A 14 7.17 15.78 -10.61
CA GLN A 14 7.28 16.42 -9.29
C GLN A 14 7.08 15.40 -8.17
N ALA A 15 8.11 15.20 -7.35
CA ALA A 15 8.05 14.29 -6.21
C ALA A 15 7.00 14.74 -5.16
N GLY A 16 6.41 13.78 -4.44
CA GLY A 16 5.48 14.07 -3.35
C GLY A 16 4.16 14.71 -3.80
N THR A 17 3.78 14.57 -5.07
CA THR A 17 2.54 15.15 -5.61
C THR A 17 1.74 14.13 -6.40
N ALA A 18 0.41 14.17 -6.25
CA ALA A 18 -0.49 13.47 -7.16
C ALA A 18 -0.71 14.32 -8.41
N ALA A 19 -1.18 13.70 -9.50
CA ALA A 19 -1.39 14.41 -10.77
C ALA A 19 -2.30 15.65 -10.65
N CYS A 20 -3.31 15.63 -9.77
CA CYS A 20 -4.18 16.79 -9.55
C CYS A 20 -3.49 17.96 -8.82
N GLN A 21 -2.31 17.73 -8.22
CA GLN A 21 -1.48 18.74 -7.56
C GLN A 21 -0.28 19.15 -8.43
N LEU A 22 -0.06 18.47 -9.56
CA LEU A 22 0.98 18.82 -10.51
C LEU A 22 0.54 20.04 -11.31
N HIS A 23 1.31 21.13 -11.18
CA HIS A 23 0.99 22.39 -11.86
C HIS A 23 1.71 22.51 -13.20
N MET A 24 1.08 23.17 -14.18
CA MET A 24 1.66 23.40 -15.51
C MET A 24 3.00 24.13 -15.50
N ARG A 25 3.27 24.96 -14.48
CA ARG A 25 4.57 25.64 -14.26
C ARG A 25 5.75 24.70 -14.02
N GLN A 26 5.51 23.39 -13.91
CA GLN A 26 6.57 22.37 -13.83
C GLN A 26 7.09 21.95 -15.22
N PHE A 27 6.44 22.43 -16.29
CA PHE A 27 6.81 22.17 -17.67
C PHE A 27 7.26 23.48 -18.32
N ALA A 28 8.12 23.38 -19.32
CA ALA A 28 8.56 24.53 -20.10
C ALA A 28 7.53 24.88 -21.18
N ASP A 29 7.50 26.15 -21.58
CA ASP A 29 6.65 26.59 -22.69
C ASP A 29 7.05 25.87 -23.98
N GLY A 30 6.06 25.26 -24.65
CA GLY A 30 6.28 24.45 -25.86
C GLY A 30 6.52 22.96 -25.61
N ASP A 31 6.58 22.51 -24.36
CA ASP A 31 6.70 21.08 -24.03
C ASP A 31 5.48 20.29 -24.53
N THR A 32 5.74 19.11 -25.10
CA THR A 32 4.69 18.11 -25.37
C THR A 32 4.55 17.21 -24.15
N ILE A 33 3.34 17.17 -23.57
CA ILE A 33 3.02 16.34 -22.41
C ILE A 33 2.24 15.10 -22.86
N THR A 34 2.83 13.94 -22.65
CA THR A 34 2.19 12.64 -22.92
C THR A 34 1.50 12.16 -21.65
N ILE A 35 0.20 11.88 -21.75
CA ILE A 35 -0.61 11.36 -20.64
C ILE A 35 -1.14 9.99 -21.01
N GLU A 36 -0.97 9.02 -20.12
CA GLU A 36 -1.37 7.62 -20.34
C GLU A 36 -2.04 7.05 -19.09
N PRO A 37 -2.91 6.02 -19.22
CA PRO A 37 -3.42 5.29 -18.06
C PRO A 37 -2.27 4.59 -17.30
N TRP A 38 -2.57 4.04 -16.13
CA TRP A 38 -1.60 3.23 -15.38
C TRP A 38 -1.04 2.07 -16.19
N ARG A 39 0.29 1.93 -16.19
CA ARG A 39 1.02 0.83 -16.83
C ARG A 39 1.16 -0.35 -15.86
N ALA A 40 0.05 -0.99 -15.54
CA ALA A 40 0.04 -2.19 -14.70
C ALA A 40 -1.06 -3.16 -15.15
N ALA A 41 -0.72 -4.43 -15.39
CA ALA A 41 -1.68 -5.44 -15.84
C ALA A 41 -2.82 -5.65 -14.83
N ALA A 42 -2.53 -5.51 -13.53
CA ALA A 42 -3.51 -5.57 -12.45
C ALA A 42 -4.49 -4.38 -12.44
N PHE A 43 -4.24 -3.33 -13.23
CA PHE A 43 -5.11 -2.17 -13.41
C PHE A 43 -5.63 -2.08 -14.85
N PRO A 44 -6.56 -2.97 -15.27
CA PRO A 44 -7.06 -2.97 -16.64
C PRO A 44 -7.75 -1.65 -16.97
N VAL A 45 -7.50 -1.16 -18.18
CA VAL A 45 -8.12 0.05 -18.71
C VAL A 45 -9.60 -0.20 -18.94
N VAL A 46 -10.44 0.68 -18.39
CA VAL A 46 -11.87 0.70 -18.64
C VAL A 46 -12.14 1.53 -19.89
N LYS A 47 -11.66 2.78 -19.89
CA LYS A 47 -11.75 3.71 -21.02
C LYS A 47 -10.80 4.89 -20.82
N ASP A 48 -10.11 5.32 -21.86
CA ASP A 48 -9.18 6.46 -21.85
C ASP A 48 -8.15 6.33 -20.71
N LEU A 49 -8.18 7.24 -19.72
CA LEU A 49 -7.29 7.24 -18.55
C LEU A 49 -7.87 6.50 -17.35
N VAL A 50 -9.12 6.00 -17.44
CA VAL A 50 -9.80 5.33 -16.34
C VAL A 50 -9.40 3.86 -16.30
N VAL A 51 -8.89 3.42 -15.15
CA VAL A 51 -8.50 2.03 -14.89
C VAL A 51 -9.28 1.45 -13.71
N ASN A 52 -9.53 0.15 -13.74
CA ASN A 52 -10.09 -0.57 -12.61
C ASN A 52 -8.96 -0.93 -11.62
N ARG A 53 -9.11 -0.57 -10.34
CA ARG A 53 -8.11 -0.84 -9.29
C ARG A 53 -8.65 -1.74 -8.17
N SER A 54 -9.74 -2.46 -8.42
CA SER A 54 -10.41 -3.30 -7.42
C SER A 54 -9.51 -4.39 -6.82
N ALA A 55 -8.42 -4.77 -7.50
CA ALA A 55 -7.40 -5.66 -6.94
C ALA A 55 -6.78 -5.12 -5.64
N LEU A 56 -6.67 -3.79 -5.47
CA LEU A 56 -6.25 -3.19 -4.20
C LEU A 56 -7.30 -3.35 -3.10
N ASP A 57 -8.58 -3.29 -3.46
CA ASP A 57 -9.68 -3.47 -2.51
C ASP A 57 -9.71 -4.92 -1.99
N ARG A 58 -9.42 -5.91 -2.83
CA ARG A 58 -9.29 -7.32 -2.42
C ARG A 58 -8.24 -7.53 -1.32
N ILE A 59 -7.11 -6.82 -1.40
CA ILE A 59 -6.08 -6.83 -0.35
C ILE A 59 -6.61 -6.23 0.96
N VAL A 60 -7.37 -5.13 0.88
CA VAL A 60 -7.96 -4.49 2.06
C VAL A 60 -9.04 -5.39 2.68
N GLU A 61 -9.87 -6.05 1.88
CA GLU A 61 -10.87 -7.01 2.34
C GLU A 61 -10.23 -8.22 3.05
N ALA A 62 -9.02 -8.63 2.66
CA ALA A 62 -8.31 -9.76 3.26
C ALA A 62 -7.81 -9.52 4.70
N GLY A 63 -7.61 -8.26 5.11
CA GLY A 63 -7.08 -7.98 6.45
C GLY A 63 -6.85 -6.51 6.82
N GLY A 64 -7.29 -5.57 6.00
CA GLY A 64 -7.22 -4.13 6.23
C GLY A 64 -8.23 -3.60 7.26
N TYR A 65 -8.52 -4.40 8.29
CA TYR A 65 -9.45 -4.07 9.38
C TYR A 65 -8.95 -4.64 10.72
N ILE A 66 -9.65 -4.24 11.80
CA ILE A 66 -9.50 -4.79 13.15
C ILE A 66 -10.82 -5.43 13.53
N SER A 67 -10.79 -6.71 13.89
CA SER A 67 -11.97 -7.41 14.40
C SER A 67 -12.25 -7.01 15.85
N VAL A 68 -13.51 -6.71 16.14
CA VAL A 68 -13.99 -6.35 17.48
C VAL A 68 -15.39 -6.92 17.68
N ASN A 69 -15.65 -7.46 18.88
CA ASN A 69 -17.00 -7.87 19.26
C ASN A 69 -17.90 -6.65 19.40
N THR A 70 -19.05 -6.66 18.73
CA THR A 70 -20.06 -5.60 18.81
C THR A 70 -20.46 -5.35 20.27
N GLY A 71 -20.45 -4.08 20.70
CA GLY A 71 -20.81 -3.68 22.07
C GLY A 71 -19.69 -3.82 23.12
N ALA A 72 -18.52 -4.31 22.73
CA ALA A 72 -17.36 -4.48 23.62
C ALA A 72 -16.18 -3.55 23.26
N ALA A 73 -16.42 -2.51 22.44
CA ALA A 73 -15.39 -1.55 22.11
C ALA A 73 -14.98 -0.78 23.39
N PRO A 74 -13.71 -0.86 23.82
CA PRO A 74 -13.24 -0.12 24.97
C PRO A 74 -13.26 1.39 24.67
N GLU A 75 -13.32 2.21 25.72
CA GLU A 75 -13.16 3.66 25.59
C GLU A 75 -11.77 3.98 24.98
N ALA A 76 -11.72 4.92 24.04
CA ALA A 76 -10.57 5.13 23.16
C ALA A 76 -9.30 5.58 23.90
N ASN A 77 -9.44 6.29 25.01
CA ASN A 77 -8.35 6.81 25.83
C ASN A 77 -7.81 5.80 26.85
N LEU A 78 -8.41 4.60 26.97
CA LEU A 78 -7.97 3.58 27.93
C LEU A 78 -6.64 2.92 27.57
N THR A 79 -6.28 2.90 26.28
CA THR A 79 -5.03 2.29 25.82
C THR A 79 -4.04 3.37 25.42
N PRO A 80 -3.06 3.72 26.29
CA PRO A 80 -2.03 4.66 25.91
C PRO A 80 -1.19 4.07 24.78
N VAL A 81 -0.94 4.88 23.75
CA VAL A 81 -0.08 4.51 22.63
C VAL A 81 1.12 5.45 22.63
N PRO A 82 2.36 4.93 22.61
CA PRO A 82 3.55 5.75 22.49
C PRO A 82 3.49 6.66 21.24
N LYS A 83 3.97 7.89 21.36
CA LYS A 83 3.88 8.91 20.29
C LYS A 83 4.56 8.46 19.00
N ASP A 84 5.74 7.87 19.11
CA ASP A 84 6.50 7.29 18.01
C ASP A 84 5.73 6.19 17.27
N VAL A 85 5.00 5.36 18.00
CA VAL A 85 4.13 4.32 17.42
C VAL A 85 2.94 4.93 16.69
N VAL A 86 2.29 5.94 17.28
CA VAL A 86 1.17 6.65 16.63
C VAL A 86 1.62 7.35 15.35
N ASP A 87 2.76 8.04 15.39
CA ASP A 87 3.32 8.73 14.24
C ASP A 87 3.65 7.76 13.12
N ALA A 88 4.37 6.68 13.43
CA ALA A 88 4.71 5.66 12.44
C ALA A 88 3.47 4.97 11.85
N ALA A 89 2.42 4.75 12.66
CA ALA A 89 1.15 4.22 12.18
C ALA A 89 0.40 5.22 11.28
N PHE A 90 0.43 6.50 11.64
CA PHE A 90 -0.20 7.58 10.88
C PHE A 90 0.49 7.81 9.53
N ASP A 91 1.82 7.80 9.51
CA ASP A 91 2.64 7.88 8.30
C ASP A 91 2.32 6.73 7.33
N ALA A 92 2.13 5.51 7.85
CA ALA A 92 1.65 4.38 7.04
C ALA A 92 0.20 4.58 6.57
N ALA A 93 -0.66 5.14 7.43
CA ALA A 93 -2.07 5.40 7.13
C ALA A 93 -2.26 6.49 6.06
N ALA A 94 -1.27 7.36 5.85
CA ALA A 94 -1.28 8.39 4.81
C ALA A 94 -1.42 7.81 3.38
N CYS A 95 -1.27 6.49 3.19
CA CYS A 95 -1.56 5.81 1.94
C CYS A 95 -2.99 6.05 1.43
N ILE A 96 -3.09 6.83 0.35
CA ILE A 96 -4.35 7.14 -0.33
C ILE A 96 -4.78 6.09 -1.37
N GLY A 97 -4.04 4.98 -1.48
CA GLY A 97 -4.35 3.90 -2.44
C GLY A 97 -4.40 4.39 -3.88
N CYS A 98 -3.49 5.27 -4.32
CA CYS A 98 -3.54 5.85 -5.68
C CYS A 98 -3.13 4.86 -6.78
N GLY A 99 -2.26 3.88 -6.48
CA GLY A 99 -1.74 2.89 -7.42
C GLY A 99 -0.43 3.28 -8.12
N ALA A 100 0.13 4.48 -7.86
CA ALA A 100 1.39 4.92 -8.48
C ALA A 100 2.56 3.98 -8.18
N CYS A 101 2.63 3.45 -6.94
CA CYS A 101 3.65 2.49 -6.54
C CYS A 101 3.63 1.19 -7.36
N VAL A 102 2.44 0.76 -7.81
CA VAL A 102 2.28 -0.43 -8.67
C VAL A 102 2.68 -0.08 -10.09
N ALA A 103 2.17 1.04 -10.64
CA ALA A 103 2.43 1.46 -12.02
C ALA A 103 3.91 1.81 -12.28
N ALA A 104 4.64 2.26 -11.27
CA ALA A 104 6.08 2.55 -11.36
C ALA A 104 6.97 1.31 -11.14
N CYS A 105 6.44 0.25 -10.51
CA CYS A 105 7.24 -0.94 -10.22
C CYS A 105 7.45 -1.77 -11.50
N PRO A 106 8.70 -2.15 -11.84
CA PRO A 106 8.96 -3.04 -12.97
C PRO A 106 8.21 -4.38 -12.90
N ASN A 107 7.97 -4.88 -11.69
CA ASN A 107 7.22 -6.12 -11.46
C ASN A 107 5.71 -5.90 -11.31
N SER A 108 5.23 -4.65 -11.37
CA SER A 108 3.87 -4.29 -10.97
C SER A 108 3.49 -4.81 -9.57
N ALA A 109 4.45 -4.79 -8.63
CA ALA A 109 4.23 -5.26 -7.27
C ALA A 109 3.46 -4.24 -6.43
N ALA A 110 2.51 -4.70 -5.62
CA ALA A 110 1.74 -3.86 -4.70
C ALA A 110 2.32 -3.81 -3.27
N GLN A 111 3.58 -4.24 -3.08
CA GLN A 111 4.21 -4.37 -1.76
C GLN A 111 4.12 -3.10 -0.90
N LEU A 112 4.35 -1.91 -1.48
CA LEU A 112 4.32 -0.66 -0.72
C LEU A 112 2.89 -0.31 -0.25
N PHE A 113 1.90 -0.54 -1.11
CA PHE A 113 0.50 -0.35 -0.74
C PHE A 113 0.08 -1.31 0.38
N THR A 114 0.32 -2.61 0.18
CA THR A 114 -0.05 -3.66 1.12
C THR A 114 0.63 -3.45 2.47
N SER A 115 1.93 -3.13 2.47
CA SER A 115 2.69 -2.89 3.69
C SER A 115 2.26 -1.63 4.44
N ALA A 116 1.87 -0.57 3.74
CA ALA A 116 1.33 0.63 4.38
C ALA A 116 0.00 0.35 5.08
N LYS A 117 -0.95 -0.31 4.38
CA LYS A 117 -2.24 -0.70 4.97
C LYS A 117 -2.08 -1.70 6.12
N TYR A 118 -1.15 -2.63 5.98
CA TYR A 118 -0.78 -3.56 7.03
C TYR A 118 -0.22 -2.85 8.27
N SER A 119 0.75 -1.95 8.08
CA SER A 119 1.52 -1.34 9.17
C SER A 119 0.69 -0.32 9.96
N ALA A 120 -0.19 0.43 9.28
CA ALA A 120 -1.12 1.35 9.94
C ALA A 120 -1.96 0.67 11.04
N LEU A 121 -2.26 -0.63 10.86
CA LEU A 121 -2.99 -1.43 11.85
C LEU A 121 -2.05 -2.21 12.77
N SER A 122 -0.99 -2.80 12.20
CA SER A 122 -0.11 -3.73 12.91
C SER A 122 0.93 -3.07 13.80
N LEU A 123 1.04 -1.74 13.76
CA LEU A 123 1.77 -0.94 14.76
C LEU A 123 0.89 -0.61 15.96
N MET A 124 -0.42 -0.52 15.77
CA MET A 124 -1.37 -0.17 16.83
C MET A 124 -1.60 -1.37 17.78
N PRO A 125 -1.87 -1.12 19.09
CA PRO A 125 -2.20 -2.18 20.04
C PRO A 125 -3.40 -3.03 19.59
N GLN A 126 -4.43 -2.37 19.06
CA GLN A 126 -5.68 -3.01 18.61
C GLN A 126 -5.45 -3.97 17.43
N GLY A 127 -4.42 -3.74 16.62
CA GLY A 127 -4.07 -4.62 15.51
C GLY A 127 -3.12 -5.76 15.84
N GLN A 128 -2.54 -5.80 17.06
CA GLN A 128 -1.61 -6.88 17.46
C GLN A 128 -2.24 -8.28 17.46
N PRO A 129 -3.50 -8.49 17.92
CA PRO A 129 -4.09 -9.84 17.98
C PRO A 129 -4.11 -10.57 16.64
N GLU A 130 -4.33 -9.83 15.55
CA GLU A 130 -4.45 -10.38 14.20
C GLU A 130 -3.17 -10.21 13.36
N ARG A 131 -2.11 -9.63 13.92
CA ARG A 131 -0.91 -9.17 13.19
C ARG A 131 -0.32 -10.19 12.20
N TYR A 132 -0.12 -11.43 12.62
CA TYR A 132 0.49 -12.47 11.77
C TYR A 132 -0.50 -13.06 10.77
N LYS A 133 -1.74 -13.29 11.18
CA LYS A 133 -2.81 -13.77 10.30
C LYS A 133 -3.11 -12.73 9.20
N ARG A 134 -3.14 -11.45 9.56
CA ARG A 134 -3.26 -10.31 8.66
C ARG A 134 -2.11 -10.26 7.65
N ALA A 135 -0.87 -10.40 8.13
CA ALA A 135 0.31 -10.38 7.24
C ALA A 135 0.21 -11.48 6.19
N GLU A 136 -0.11 -12.71 6.62
CA GLU A 136 -0.29 -13.84 5.70
C GLU A 136 -1.42 -13.60 4.70
N ALA A 137 -2.63 -13.29 5.18
CA ALA A 137 -3.79 -13.09 4.32
C ALA A 137 -3.58 -11.96 3.29
N MET A 138 -3.11 -10.79 3.73
CA MET A 138 -2.92 -9.64 2.84
C MET A 138 -1.81 -9.86 1.82
N VAL A 139 -0.71 -10.54 2.19
CA VAL A 139 0.39 -10.83 1.26
C VAL A 139 -0.01 -11.93 0.28
N ASP A 140 -0.64 -13.00 0.75
CA ASP A 140 -1.08 -14.10 -0.13
C ASP A 140 -2.11 -13.58 -1.16
N THR A 141 -3.11 -12.79 -0.73
CA THR A 141 -4.06 -12.15 -1.65
C THR A 141 -3.39 -11.16 -2.60
N MET A 142 -2.35 -10.43 -2.17
CA MET A 142 -1.62 -9.53 -3.05
C MET A 142 -0.91 -10.29 -4.18
N GLU A 143 -0.25 -11.42 -3.88
CA GLU A 143 0.46 -12.23 -4.88
C GLU A 143 -0.49 -12.91 -5.88
N GLU A 144 -1.80 -13.01 -5.60
CA GLU A 144 -2.80 -13.49 -6.57
C GLU A 144 -3.03 -12.49 -7.72
N TYR A 145 -2.85 -11.20 -7.48
CA TYR A 145 -3.18 -10.13 -8.44
C TYR A 145 -1.97 -9.34 -8.96
N PHE A 146 -0.87 -9.32 -8.21
CA PHE A 146 0.29 -8.47 -8.46
C PHE A 146 1.57 -9.30 -8.51
N GLY A 147 2.62 -8.76 -9.14
CA GLY A 147 3.94 -9.40 -9.13
C GLY A 147 4.64 -9.28 -7.77
N SER A 148 5.65 -10.11 -7.55
CA SER A 148 6.41 -10.13 -6.30
C SER A 148 7.46 -9.01 -6.22
N CYS A 149 7.78 -8.58 -5.00
CA CYS A 149 8.77 -7.52 -4.77
C CYS A 149 10.22 -8.03 -4.89
N SER A 150 11.03 -7.35 -5.72
CA SER A 150 12.49 -7.55 -5.86
C SER A 150 13.32 -6.37 -5.29
N ASN A 151 12.67 -5.47 -4.55
CA ASN A 151 13.30 -4.32 -3.89
C ASN A 151 13.93 -3.26 -4.83
N HIS A 152 13.29 -2.98 -5.97
CA HIS A 152 13.73 -1.92 -6.91
C HIS A 152 13.68 -0.50 -6.32
N GLY A 153 12.77 -0.21 -5.39
CA GLY A 153 12.65 1.10 -4.74
C GLY A 153 11.84 2.16 -5.50
N GLU A 154 11.52 1.95 -6.78
CA GLU A 154 10.71 2.87 -7.61
C GLU A 154 9.35 3.24 -6.99
N CYS A 155 8.77 2.32 -6.22
CA CYS A 155 7.49 2.54 -5.55
C CYS A 155 7.54 3.69 -4.54
N LYS A 156 8.68 3.90 -3.87
CA LYS A 156 8.89 5.01 -2.92
C LYS A 156 8.98 6.34 -3.66
N GLU A 157 9.79 6.38 -4.71
CA GLU A 157 10.04 7.59 -5.51
C GLU A 157 8.76 8.08 -6.20
N ALA A 158 7.93 7.14 -6.69
CA ALA A 158 6.64 7.45 -7.29
C ALA A 158 5.54 7.80 -6.26
N CYS A 159 5.76 7.62 -4.96
CA CYS A 159 4.71 7.77 -3.97
C CYS A 159 4.42 9.27 -3.70
N PRO A 160 3.20 9.75 -3.97
CA PRO A 160 2.84 11.15 -3.70
C PRO A 160 2.70 11.46 -2.19
N LYS A 161 2.81 10.43 -1.34
CA LYS A 161 2.74 10.51 0.12
C LYS A 161 4.04 10.10 0.79
N SER A 162 5.10 9.86 0.01
CA SER A 162 6.45 9.58 0.52
C SER A 162 6.51 8.44 1.55
N ILE A 163 5.70 7.40 1.35
CA ILE A 163 5.65 6.24 2.24
C ILE A 163 7.01 5.53 2.23
N SER A 164 7.55 5.24 3.41
CA SER A 164 8.84 4.57 3.57
C SER A 164 8.81 3.10 3.12
N LEU A 165 9.94 2.62 2.60
CA LEU A 165 10.17 1.20 2.33
C LEU A 165 10.30 0.39 3.63
N ASP A 166 10.52 1.04 4.79
CA ASP A 166 10.62 0.35 6.08
C ASP A 166 9.36 -0.45 6.42
N TYR A 167 8.18 0.01 5.97
CA TYR A 167 6.94 -0.74 6.13
C TYR A 167 6.96 -2.06 5.36
N ILE A 168 7.59 -2.11 4.18
CA ILE A 168 7.79 -3.37 3.44
C ILE A 168 8.64 -4.32 4.28
N ALA A 169 9.72 -3.83 4.89
CA ALA A 169 10.57 -4.64 5.75
C ALA A 169 9.82 -5.19 6.98
N ILE A 170 9.00 -4.37 7.63
CA ILE A 170 8.14 -4.78 8.76
C ILE A 170 7.18 -5.90 8.32
N MET A 171 6.44 -5.68 7.24
CA MET A 171 5.45 -6.65 6.73
C MET A 171 6.12 -7.96 6.31
N ASN A 172 7.21 -7.92 5.54
CA ASN A 172 7.91 -9.11 5.07
C ASN A 172 8.46 -9.95 6.23
N ARG A 173 9.00 -9.28 7.27
CA ARG A 173 9.45 -9.95 8.49
C ARG A 173 8.29 -10.67 9.19
N ASP A 174 7.14 -10.01 9.30
CA ASP A 174 5.98 -10.56 9.98
C ASP A 174 5.32 -11.68 9.16
N TYR A 175 5.35 -11.60 7.83
CA TYR A 175 4.94 -12.67 6.92
C TYR A 175 5.80 -13.93 7.08
N ILE A 176 7.13 -13.79 7.11
CA ILE A 176 8.05 -14.92 7.34
C ILE A 176 7.79 -15.57 8.70
N LYS A 177 7.56 -14.76 9.74
CA LYS A 177 7.20 -15.25 11.08
C LYS A 177 5.86 -15.98 11.07
N ALA A 178 4.86 -15.45 10.35
CA ALA A 178 3.54 -16.06 10.22
C ALA A 178 3.63 -17.46 9.58
N LYS A 179 4.31 -17.59 8.44
CA LYS A 179 4.51 -18.89 7.75
C LYS A 179 5.22 -19.92 8.64
N ARG A 180 6.19 -19.49 9.47
CA ARG A 180 6.87 -20.39 10.43
C ARG A 180 5.96 -20.80 11.59
N LYS A 181 5.24 -19.85 12.20
CA LYS A 181 4.35 -20.09 13.35
C LYS A 181 3.17 -20.99 12.97
N ASN A 182 2.57 -20.75 11.80
CA ASN A 182 1.39 -21.50 11.36
C ASN A 182 1.74 -22.91 10.91
N ARG A 183 2.92 -23.14 10.29
CA ARG A 183 3.43 -24.50 10.05
C ARG A 183 3.61 -25.30 11.35
N ARG A 184 4.08 -24.67 12.43
CA ARG A 184 4.21 -25.33 13.73
C ARG A 184 2.84 -25.72 14.33
N LEU A 185 1.83 -24.86 14.19
CA LEU A 185 0.46 -25.16 14.65
C LEU A 185 -0.23 -26.23 13.80
N ALA A 186 0.02 -26.25 12.48
CA ALA A 186 -0.52 -27.28 11.59
C ALA A 186 0.05 -28.67 11.87
N GLY A 187 1.33 -28.76 12.29
CA GLY A 187 1.96 -30.03 12.69
C GLY A 187 1.65 -30.50 14.12
N GLN A 188 0.80 -29.77 14.86
CA GLN A 188 0.30 -30.17 16.19
C GLN A 188 -1.08 -30.84 16.12
N ARG A 189 -1.62 -31.02 14.91
CA ARG A 189 -2.89 -31.72 14.66
C ARG A 189 -2.67 -33.21 14.43
#